data_AF-A0A7C9E476-F1
#
_entry.id   AF-A0A7C9E476-F1
#
_cell.length_a   1.000
_cell.length_b   1.000
_cell.length_c   1.000
_cell.angle_alpha   90.00
_cell.angle_beta   90.00
_cell.angle_gamma   90.00
#
_symmetry.space_group_name_H-M   'P 1'
#
loop_
_entity.id
_entity.type
_entity.pdbx_description
1 polymer ?
#
loop_
_entity_poly.entity_id
_entity_poly.type
_entity_poly.pdbx_seq_one_letter_code
_entity_poly.pdbx_strand_id
1 'polypeptide(L)'
;DIVFVLQQKEHPKFKRKGEDLFYEHTLSLTEALCGFRFVLTHLDGRQLLIKSNPGEVIKPDQFKAIDDEGMPIYQRPFMKGKLYIHFTVDFPESLSPDQVKALEAILPQKPSMQLTDMELDECEETTLHDVNIEEEMRRKQAQAQEAYDEDDEPPGAQRVQCAQQ
;
A
#
# COMPACT_ATOMS: atom_id res chain seq x y z
N ASP A 1 -3.12 39.80 -26.80
CA ASP A 1 -2.30 38.57 -26.72
C ASP A 1 -3.11 37.43 -26.14
N ILE A 2 -2.98 36.25 -26.71
CA ILE A 2 -3.64 35.03 -26.22
C ILE A 2 -2.53 34.08 -25.78
N VAL A 3 -2.56 33.66 -24.52
CA VAL A 3 -1.60 32.71 -23.95
C VAL A 3 -2.31 31.37 -23.77
N PHE A 4 -1.77 30.32 -24.39
CA PHE A 4 -2.25 28.96 -24.18
C PHE A 4 -1.40 28.28 -23.11
N VAL A 5 -2.07 27.71 -22.11
CA VAL A 5 -1.43 26.87 -21.08
C VAL A 5 -1.89 25.44 -21.30
N LEU A 6 -0.93 24.53 -21.47
CA LEU A 6 -1.22 23.12 -21.69
C LEU A 6 -1.39 22.43 -20.33
N GLN A 7 -2.55 21.80 -20.12
CA GLN A 7 -2.84 21.03 -18.91
C GLN A 7 -3.02 19.56 -19.27
N GLN A 8 -2.36 18.69 -18.51
CA GLN A 8 -2.48 17.26 -18.66
C GLN A 8 -3.76 16.77 -17.98
N LYS A 9 -4.61 16.05 -18.72
CA LYS A 9 -5.75 15.34 -18.15
C LYS A 9 -5.29 14.03 -17.51
N GLU A 10 -5.98 13.62 -16.45
CA GLU A 10 -5.78 12.30 -15.86
C GLU A 10 -6.15 11.20 -16.86
N HIS A 11 -5.37 10.12 -16.86
CA HIS A 11 -5.60 8.95 -17.70
C HIS A 11 -5.92 7.76 -16.80
N PRO A 12 -6.93 6.93 -17.12
CA PRO A 12 -7.42 5.88 -16.23
C PRO A 12 -6.39 4.81 -15.88
N LYS A 13 -5.39 4.59 -16.75
CA LYS A 13 -4.37 3.55 -16.57
C LYS A 13 -2.96 4.06 -16.33
N PHE A 14 -2.66 5.28 -16.78
CA PHE A 14 -1.27 5.74 -16.88
C PHE A 14 -1.09 7.05 -16.15
N LYS A 15 -0.05 7.14 -15.34
CA LYS A 15 0.37 8.39 -14.71
C LYS A 15 1.68 8.84 -15.33
N ARG A 16 1.67 9.99 -16.01
CA ARG A 16 2.89 10.58 -16.57
C ARG A 16 3.65 11.34 -15.48
N LYS A 17 4.97 11.16 -15.40
CA LYS A 17 5.89 12.03 -14.65
C LYS A 17 7.06 12.40 -15.55
N GLY A 18 7.08 13.65 -16.02
CA GLY A 18 8.09 14.11 -16.98
C GLY A 18 8.02 13.33 -18.29
N GLU A 19 9.05 12.54 -18.57
CA GLU A 19 9.23 11.72 -19.78
C GLU A 19 8.75 10.28 -19.56
N ASP A 20 8.47 9.90 -18.32
CA ASP A 20 8.17 8.53 -17.94
C ASP A 20 6.67 8.30 -17.73
N LEU A 21 6.25 7.05 -17.92
CA LEU A 21 4.90 6.57 -17.66
C LEU A 21 4.92 5.60 -16.48
N PHE A 22 3.88 5.64 -15.66
CA PHE A 22 3.65 4.74 -14.55
C PHE A 22 2.34 4.00 -14.77
N TYR A 23 2.37 2.69 -14.55
CA TYR A 23 1.23 1.78 -14.62
C TYR A 23 1.20 0.94 -13.35
N GLU A 24 0.04 0.76 -12.76
CA GLU A 24 -0.14 -0.09 -11.59
C GLU A 24 -0.74 -1.43 -12.01
N HIS A 25 -0.19 -2.52 -11.50
CA HIS A 25 -0.67 -3.86 -11.79
C HIS A 25 -0.69 -4.72 -10.53
N THR A 26 -1.88 -5.18 -10.18
CA THR A 26 -2.07 -6.12 -9.08
C THR A 26 -1.84 -7.55 -9.55
N LEU A 27 -0.96 -8.26 -8.85
CA LEU A 27 -0.70 -9.68 -9.04
C LEU A 27 -1.32 -10.46 -7.88
N SER A 28 -1.79 -11.67 -8.15
CA SER A 28 -2.01 -12.63 -7.07
C SER A 28 -0.69 -13.06 -6.42
N LEU A 29 -0.73 -13.50 -5.16
CA LEU A 29 0.45 -14.09 -4.49
C LEU A 29 1.08 -15.23 -5.32
N THR A 30 0.24 -16.03 -6.00
CA THR A 30 0.74 -17.12 -6.85
C THR A 30 1.49 -16.58 -8.07
N GLU A 31 0.98 -15.55 -8.74
CA GLU A 31 1.69 -14.89 -9.85
C GLU A 31 2.99 -14.23 -9.42
N ALA A 32 3.00 -13.63 -8.23
CA ALA A 32 4.18 -13.00 -7.67
C ALA A 32 5.30 -14.01 -7.36
N LEU A 33 4.96 -15.24 -6.94
CA LEU A 33 5.92 -16.29 -6.56
C LEU A 33 6.27 -17.26 -7.70
N CYS A 34 5.29 -17.62 -8.53
CA CYS A 34 5.42 -18.64 -9.57
C CYS A 34 5.56 -18.05 -10.97
N GLY A 35 5.50 -16.73 -11.08
CA GLY A 35 5.62 -15.99 -12.33
C GLY A 35 4.28 -15.60 -12.94
N PHE A 36 4.32 -14.59 -13.80
CA PHE A 36 3.14 -13.98 -14.38
C PHE A 36 3.34 -13.69 -15.87
N ARG A 37 2.22 -13.52 -16.56
CA ARG A 37 2.18 -13.09 -17.96
C ARG A 37 0.88 -12.33 -18.23
N PHE A 38 0.99 -11.07 -18.64
CA PHE A 38 -0.18 -10.29 -19.05
C PHE A 38 0.12 -9.42 -20.27
N VAL A 39 -0.93 -8.88 -20.86
CA VAL A 39 -0.85 -7.98 -22.01
C VAL A 39 -1.32 -6.60 -21.59
N LEU A 40 -0.50 -5.59 -21.89
CA LEU A 40 -0.81 -4.18 -21.65
C LEU A 40 -0.99 -3.46 -22.98
N THR A 41 -2.15 -2.83 -23.17
CA THR A 41 -2.37 -1.89 -24.27
C THR A 41 -1.69 -0.56 -23.94
N HIS A 42 -0.70 -0.16 -24.73
CA HIS A 42 0.02 1.11 -24.59
C HIS A 42 -0.80 2.29 -25.15
N LEU A 43 -0.34 3.53 -24.91
CA LEU A 43 -0.98 4.76 -25.39
C LEU A 43 -1.05 4.85 -26.92
N ASP A 44 -0.13 4.20 -27.63
CA ASP A 44 -0.13 4.12 -29.10
C ASP A 44 -0.97 2.96 -29.68
N GLY A 45 -1.67 2.22 -28.80
CA GLY A 45 -2.51 1.09 -29.17
C GLY A 45 -1.76 -0.23 -29.38
N ARG A 46 -0.42 -0.27 -29.29
CA ARG A 46 0.33 -1.52 -29.32
C ARG A 46 0.02 -2.37 -28.08
N GLN A 47 0.16 -3.69 -28.24
CA GLN A 47 0.04 -4.64 -27.15
C GLN A 47 1.44 -5.08 -26.69
N LEU A 48 1.78 -4.74 -25.45
CA LEU A 48 3.03 -5.14 -24.83
C LEU A 48 2.80 -6.42 -24.03
N LEU A 49 3.53 -7.48 -24.39
CA LEU A 49 3.53 -8.72 -23.64
C LEU A 49 4.56 -8.62 -22.50
N ILE A 50 4.08 -8.60 -21.26
CA ILE A 50 4.91 -8.48 -20.07
C ILE A 50 4.88 -9.82 -19.34
N LYS A 51 6.07 -10.34 -19.02
CA LYS A 51 6.24 -11.64 -18.36
C LYS A 51 7.40 -11.60 -17.38
N SER A 52 7.31 -12.36 -16.30
CA SER A 52 8.44 -12.58 -15.40
C SER A 52 9.45 -13.56 -15.99
N ASN A 53 10.68 -13.52 -15.48
CA ASN A 53 11.66 -14.57 -15.75
C ASN A 53 11.34 -15.82 -14.90
N PRO A 54 11.71 -17.03 -15.36
CA PRO A 54 11.56 -18.25 -14.55
C PRO A 54 12.29 -18.12 -13.21
N GLY A 55 11.58 -18.38 -12.10
CA GLY A 55 12.12 -18.28 -10.74
C GLY A 55 12.26 -16.86 -10.19
N GLU A 56 11.82 -15.84 -10.94
CA GLU A 56 11.79 -14.47 -10.45
C GLU A 56 10.59 -14.23 -9.54
N VAL A 57 10.87 -13.77 -8.31
CA VAL A 57 9.85 -13.38 -7.34
C VAL A 57 9.61 -11.87 -7.39
N ILE A 58 8.35 -11.47 -7.44
CA ILE A 58 7.92 -10.08 -7.33
C ILE A 58 7.54 -9.75 -5.90
N LYS A 59 8.12 -8.68 -5.36
CA LYS A 59 7.78 -8.20 -4.01
C LYS A 59 6.57 -7.25 -4.08
N PRO A 60 5.76 -7.19 -3.01
CA PRO A 60 4.79 -6.10 -2.85
C PRO A 60 5.48 -4.74 -2.99
N ASP A 61 4.82 -3.82 -3.68
CA ASP A 61 5.29 -2.46 -3.98
C ASP A 61 6.58 -2.37 -4.80
N GLN A 62 6.94 -3.45 -5.49
CA GLN A 62 8.10 -3.44 -6.36
C GLN A 62 7.81 -2.70 -7.67
N PHE A 63 8.79 -1.91 -8.10
CA PHE A 63 8.79 -1.29 -9.43
C PHE A 63 9.68 -2.06 -10.40
N LYS A 64 9.20 -2.25 -11.63
CA LYS A 64 10.03 -2.67 -12.78
C LYS A 64 9.92 -1.67 -13.91
N ALA A 65 10.98 -1.55 -14.69
CA ALA A 65 11.03 -0.65 -15.83
C ALA A 65 11.02 -1.43 -17.15
N ILE A 66 10.34 -0.86 -18.15
CA ILE A 66 10.47 -1.20 -19.56
C ILE A 66 11.05 0.02 -20.24
N ASP A 67 12.27 -0.13 -20.75
CA ASP A 67 12.97 0.93 -21.45
C ASP A 67 12.25 1.29 -22.76
N ASP A 68 12.37 2.55 -23.19
CA ASP A 68 11.80 3.09 -24.44
C ASP A 68 10.27 3.01 -24.58
N GLU A 69 9.53 2.75 -23.50
CA GLU A 69 8.06 2.70 -23.47
C GLU A 69 7.42 3.87 -22.68
N GLY A 70 8.18 4.94 -22.42
CA GLY A 70 7.66 6.20 -21.87
C GLY A 70 7.12 7.15 -22.93
N MET A 71 7.13 8.45 -22.60
CA MET A 71 6.75 9.53 -23.51
C MET A 71 7.94 9.96 -24.38
N PRO A 72 7.71 10.46 -25.62
CA PRO A 72 8.76 11.04 -26.43
C PRO A 72 9.45 12.24 -25.74
N ILE A 73 10.76 12.30 -25.84
CA ILE A 73 11.57 13.36 -25.26
C ILE A 73 11.45 14.63 -26.11
N TYR A 74 11.28 15.78 -25.47
CA TYR A 74 11.17 17.07 -26.16
C TYR A 74 12.40 17.31 -27.04
N GLN A 75 12.18 17.73 -28.28
CA GLN A 75 13.21 17.90 -29.34
C GLN A 75 13.93 16.62 -29.77
N ARG A 76 13.63 15.45 -29.21
CA ARG A 76 14.20 14.15 -29.60
C ARG A 76 13.10 13.09 -29.72
N PRO A 77 12.24 13.17 -30.75
CA PRO A 77 11.02 12.34 -30.85
C PRO A 77 11.29 10.84 -30.98
N PHE A 78 12.50 10.46 -31.41
CA PHE A 78 12.93 9.06 -31.53
C PHE A 78 13.45 8.48 -30.22
N MET A 79 13.64 9.32 -29.19
CA MET A 79 13.97 8.88 -27.84
C MET A 79 12.70 8.94 -26.99
N LYS A 80 12.49 7.91 -26.17
CA LYS A 80 11.37 7.84 -25.22
C LYS A 80 11.92 7.64 -23.82
N GLY A 81 11.15 8.09 -22.82
CA GLY A 81 11.40 7.71 -21.43
C GLY A 81 11.07 6.24 -21.18
N LYS A 82 10.88 5.88 -19.91
CA LYS A 82 10.58 4.51 -19.46
C LYS A 82 9.11 4.35 -19.07
N LEU A 83 8.64 3.12 -19.16
CA LEU A 83 7.40 2.69 -18.50
C LEU A 83 7.76 1.97 -17.21
N TYR A 84 7.35 2.51 -16.07
CA TYR A 84 7.43 1.85 -14.77
C TYR A 84 6.13 1.12 -14.46
N ILE A 85 6.25 -0.14 -14.07
CA ILE A 85 5.15 -0.96 -13.56
C ILE A 85 5.33 -1.08 -12.05
N HIS A 86 4.36 -0.56 -11.30
CA HIS A 86 4.24 -0.75 -9.86
C HIS A 86 3.40 -2.00 -9.63
N PHE A 87 4.01 -3.01 -9.00
CA PHE A 87 3.32 -4.24 -8.66
C PHE A 87 2.78 -4.19 -7.24
N THR A 88 1.48 -4.37 -7.10
CA THR A 88 0.82 -4.69 -5.84
C THR A 88 0.54 -6.19 -5.79
N VAL A 89 0.48 -6.77 -4.60
CA VAL A 89 0.27 -8.22 -4.44
C VAL A 89 -0.94 -8.48 -3.55
N ASP A 90 -1.93 -9.17 -4.11
CA ASP A 90 -3.10 -9.62 -3.39
C ASP A 90 -2.82 -10.95 -2.70
N PHE A 91 -2.88 -10.92 -1.37
CA PHE A 91 -2.77 -12.10 -0.52
C PHE A 91 -4.14 -12.77 -0.35
N PRO A 92 -4.19 -14.11 -0.26
CA PRO A 92 -5.44 -14.80 0.07
C PRO A 92 -5.89 -14.46 1.49
N GLU A 93 -7.20 -14.36 1.72
CA GLU A 93 -7.78 -14.07 3.04
C GLU A 93 -7.46 -15.15 4.08
N SER A 94 -7.34 -16.41 3.65
CA SER A 94 -6.98 -17.53 4.51
C SER A 94 -6.35 -18.68 3.74
N LEU A 95 -5.68 -19.57 4.46
CA LEU A 95 -5.10 -20.81 3.94
C LEU A 95 -5.55 -21.99 4.82
N SER A 96 -5.88 -23.11 4.19
CA SER A 96 -6.17 -24.34 4.92
C SER A 96 -4.90 -24.92 5.58
N PRO A 97 -5.04 -25.72 6.66
CA PRO A 97 -3.89 -26.32 7.35
C PRO A 97 -2.98 -27.13 6.42
N ASP A 98 -3.55 -27.85 5.46
CA ASP A 98 -2.80 -28.64 4.47
C ASP A 98 -2.00 -27.74 3.51
N GLN A 99 -2.56 -26.60 3.08
CA GLN A 99 -1.85 -25.62 2.26
C GLN A 99 -0.69 -24.98 3.04
N VAL A 100 -0.90 -24.64 4.32
CA VAL A 100 0.15 -24.09 5.19
C VAL A 100 1.31 -25.07 5.30
N LYS A 101 1.02 -26.35 5.59
CA LYS A 101 2.03 -27.39 5.69
C LYS A 101 2.81 -27.60 4.38
N ALA A 102 2.12 -27.52 3.24
CA ALA A 102 2.77 -27.61 1.93
C ALA A 102 3.68 -26.40 1.66
N LEU A 103 3.29 -25.20 2.06
CA LEU A 103 4.10 -23.99 1.92
C LEU A 103 5.34 -24.02 2.83
N GLU A 104 5.21 -24.48 4.07
CA GLU A 104 6.34 -24.64 5.00
C GLU A 104 7.41 -25.61 4.48
N ALA A 105 7.03 -26.58 3.66
CA ALA A 105 7.97 -27.53 3.06
C ALA A 105 8.81 -26.93 1.92
N ILE A 106 8.36 -25.85 1.28
CA ILE A 106 9.00 -25.28 0.08
C ILE A 106 9.56 -23.87 0.29
N LEU A 107 9.04 -23.11 1.26
CA LEU A 107 9.50 -21.75 1.56
C LEU A 107 10.70 -21.77 2.53
N PRO A 108 11.49 -20.69 2.60
CA PRO A 108 12.53 -20.55 3.62
C PRO A 108 11.99 -20.80 5.02
N GLN A 109 12.77 -21.47 5.86
CA GLN A 109 12.34 -21.82 7.21
C GLN A 109 12.04 -20.58 8.03
N LYS A 110 10.97 -20.67 8.84
CA LYS A 110 10.63 -19.65 9.83
C LYS A 110 11.82 -19.48 10.77
N PRO A 111 12.22 -18.24 11.12
CA PRO A 111 13.24 -18.03 12.13
C PRO A 111 12.78 -18.66 13.45
N SER A 112 13.57 -19.57 14.00
CA SER A 112 13.27 -20.19 15.29
C SER A 112 13.56 -19.20 16.40
N MET A 113 12.54 -18.77 17.15
CA MET A 113 12.77 -18.21 18.48
C MET A 113 13.12 -19.37 19.40
N GLN A 114 14.34 -19.38 19.92
CA GLN A 114 14.75 -20.35 20.93
C GLN A 114 14.43 -19.75 22.29
N LEU A 115 13.18 -19.89 22.71
CA LEU A 115 12.77 -19.66 24.09
C LEU A 115 12.58 -21.04 24.74
N THR A 116 13.08 -21.19 25.95
CA THR A 116 12.79 -22.35 26.79
C THR A 116 11.35 -22.28 27.30
N ASP A 117 10.78 -23.42 27.67
CA ASP A 117 9.42 -23.48 28.25
C ASP A 117 9.31 -22.58 29.50
N MET A 118 10.38 -22.47 30.29
CA MET A 118 10.42 -21.56 31.45
C MET A 118 10.35 -20.08 31.04
N GLU A 119 11.03 -19.69 29.97
CA GLU A 119 10.96 -18.32 29.45
C GLU A 119 9.59 -18.03 28.81
N LEU A 120 8.94 -19.04 28.22
CA LEU A 120 7.59 -18.92 27.67
C LEU A 120 6.53 -18.79 28.77
N ASP A 121 6.68 -19.51 29.88
CA ASP A 121 5.77 -19.44 31.04
C ASP A 121 5.83 -18.07 31.74
N GLU A 122 6.96 -17.35 31.64
CA GLU A 122 7.10 -15.97 32.12
C GLU A 122 6.51 -14.93 31.15
N CYS A 123 6.12 -15.30 29.93
CA CYS A 123 5.54 -14.39 28.95
C CYS A 123 4.03 -14.21 29.16
N GLU A 124 3.55 -12.96 29.15
CA GLU A 124 2.12 -12.68 29.10
C GLU A 124 1.56 -13.01 27.70
N GLU A 125 0.60 -13.95 27.63
CA GLU A 125 -0.10 -14.29 26.39
C GLU A 125 -0.95 -13.11 25.92
N THR A 126 -0.85 -12.77 24.63
CA THR A 126 -1.61 -11.66 24.04
C THR A 126 -2.29 -12.09 22.75
N THR A 127 -3.47 -11.53 22.48
CA THR A 127 -4.24 -11.78 21.26
C THR A 127 -4.16 -10.59 20.31
N LEU A 128 -3.71 -10.82 19.09
CA LEU A 128 -3.71 -9.82 18.02
C LEU A 128 -5.09 -9.73 17.36
N HIS A 129 -5.47 -8.54 16.91
CA HIS A 129 -6.68 -8.29 16.12
C HIS A 129 -6.37 -7.30 15.00
N ASP A 130 -7.17 -7.36 13.94
CA ASP A 130 -7.03 -6.45 12.80
C ASP A 130 -7.46 -5.04 13.20
N VAL A 131 -6.65 -4.05 12.82
CA VAL A 131 -6.91 -2.64 13.10
C VAL A 131 -6.71 -1.79 11.85
N ASN A 132 -7.62 -0.85 11.62
CA ASN A 132 -7.37 0.26 10.71
C ASN A 132 -6.64 1.37 11.48
N ILE A 133 -5.33 1.51 11.22
CA ILE A 133 -4.46 2.44 11.94
C ILE A 133 -4.91 3.89 11.76
N GLU A 134 -5.41 4.28 10.58
CA GLU A 134 -5.85 5.66 10.34
C GLU A 134 -7.05 6.03 11.20
N GLU A 135 -8.02 5.12 11.33
CA GLU A 135 -9.19 5.32 12.19
C GLU A 135 -8.81 5.36 13.67
N GLU A 136 -7.92 4.47 14.10
CA GLU A 136 -7.40 4.45 15.47
C GLU A 136 -6.68 5.76 15.83
N MET A 137 -5.80 6.25 14.95
CA MET A 137 -5.08 7.50 15.18
C MET A 137 -6.03 8.70 15.23
N ARG A 138 -7.06 8.72 14.37
CA ARG A 138 -8.08 9.76 14.39
C ARG A 138 -8.91 9.75 15.67
N ARG A 139 -9.30 8.57 16.17
CA ARG A 139 -10.01 8.43 17.45
C ARG A 139 -9.17 8.92 18.63
N LYS A 140 -7.89 8.54 18.68
CA LYS A 140 -6.96 9.00 19.72
C LYS A 140 -6.74 10.50 19.69
N GLN A 141 -6.64 11.10 18.51
CA GLN A 141 -6.46 12.55 18.39
C GLN A 141 -7.71 13.33 18.84
N ALA A 142 -8.92 12.81 18.55
CA ALA A 142 -10.16 13.40 19.03
C ALA A 142 -10.28 13.32 20.56
N GLN A 143 -9.99 12.16 21.16
CA GLN A 143 -10.00 11.98 22.61
C GLN A 143 -8.98 12.88 23.32
N ALA A 144 -7.79 13.06 22.72
CA ALA A 144 -6.80 13.98 23.27
C ALA A 144 -7.29 15.43 23.25
N GLN A 145 -7.97 15.86 22.19
CA GLN A 145 -8.56 17.20 22.11
C GLN A 145 -9.68 17.40 23.14
N GLU A 146 -10.57 16.42 23.31
CA GLU A 146 -11.65 16.48 24.31
C GLU A 146 -11.12 16.60 25.75
N ALA A 147 -10.00 15.93 26.07
CA ALA A 147 -9.38 16.01 27.40
C ALA A 147 -8.75 17.38 27.70
N TYR A 148 -8.34 18.15 26.68
CA TYR A 148 -7.83 19.51 26.87
C TYR A 148 -8.96 20.55 26.94
N ASP A 149 -10.10 20.32 26.28
CA ASP A 149 -11.28 21.20 26.36
C ASP A 149 -12.03 21.07 27.71
N GLU A 150 -11.94 19.94 28.41
CA GLU A 150 -12.52 19.75 29.75
C GLU A 150 -11.78 20.52 30.86
N ASP A 151 -10.49 20.84 30.67
CA ASP A 151 -9.68 21.59 31.64
C ASP A 151 -9.81 23.13 31.52
N ASP A 152 -10.53 23.63 30.51
CA ASP A 152 -10.81 25.06 30.30
C ASP A 152 -12.20 25.50 30.81
N GLU A 153 -12.90 24.68 31.62
CA GLU A 153 -14.08 25.13 32.37
C GLU A 153 -13.67 25.95 33.62
N PRO A 154 -13.93 27.26 33.68
CA PRO A 154 -13.56 28.08 34.84
C PRO A 154 -14.39 27.69 36.08
N PRO A 155 -13.75 27.49 37.26
CA PRO A 155 -14.48 27.19 38.49
C PRO A 155 -15.20 28.44 39.00
N GLY A 156 -16.47 28.63 38.60
CA GLY A 156 -17.23 29.78 39.09
C GLY A 156 -18.55 30.07 38.41
N ALA A 157 -19.55 29.21 38.61
CA ALA A 157 -20.94 29.63 38.50
C ALA A 157 -21.72 29.23 39.76
N GLN A 158 -21.42 29.91 40.87
CA GLN A 158 -22.36 30.00 41.99
C GLN A 158 -23.67 30.62 41.48
N ARG A 159 -24.75 29.85 41.47
CA ARG A 159 -26.12 30.39 41.48
C ARG A 159 -26.81 29.95 42.76
N VAL A 160 -26.57 30.74 43.80
CA VAL A 160 -27.37 30.74 45.03
C VAL A 160 -28.55 31.67 44.77
N GLN A 161 -29.79 31.17 44.83
CA GLN A 161 -30.98 32.02 44.99
C GLN A 161 -31.71 31.58 46.27
N CYS A 162 -31.72 32.49 47.24
CA CYS A 162 -32.45 32.37 48.50
C CYS A 162 -33.84 33.04 48.41
N ALA A 163 -34.84 32.36 48.97
CA ALA A 163 -36.00 32.81 49.78
C ALA A 163 -37.23 31.96 49.42
N GLN A 164 -37.62 30.95 50.23
CA GLN A 164 -38.49 30.99 51.42
C GLN A 164 -39.91 31.53 51.19
N GLN A 165 -40.87 30.61 51.45
CA GLN A 165 -42.29 30.70 51.83
C GLN A 165 -43.07 31.99 51.51
#